data_AF-A0A957U7D3-F1
#
_entry.id   AF-A0A957U7D3-F1
#
_cell.length_a   1.000
_cell.length_b   1.000
_cell.length_c   1.000
_cell.angle_alpha   90.00
_cell.angle_beta   90.00
_cell.angle_gamma   90.00
#
_symmetry.space_group_name_H-M   'P 1'
#
loop_
_entity.id
_entity.type
_entity.pdbx_description
1 polymer ?
#
loop_
_entity_poly.entity_id
_entity_poly.type
_entity_poly.pdbx_seq_one_letter_code
_entity_poly.pdbx_strand_id
1 'polypeptide(L)'
;TKAIKQTKTQFAFSNESVTSQAYWLGFSDIVADTSWLADWFTLLSQVTSADVQRVARTYFRPSGQTVGWYVPAPHEFKLDEFELDASELDEFEQDELDLDHAESRQDEPDGDGKAIHP
;
A
#
# COMPACT_ATOMS: atom_id res chain seq x y z
N THR A 1 -15.89 -24.17 16.78
CA THR A 1 -16.17 -22.96 17.59
C THR A 1 -15.07 -21.91 17.54
N LYS A 2 -13.77 -22.21 17.73
CA LYS A 2 -12.69 -21.19 17.62
C LYS A 2 -12.50 -20.66 16.20
N ALA A 3 -12.35 -21.54 15.21
CA ALA A 3 -12.17 -21.15 13.81
C ALA A 3 -13.32 -20.26 13.29
N ILE A 4 -14.58 -20.67 13.52
CA ILE A 4 -15.76 -19.86 13.17
C ILE A 4 -15.70 -18.46 13.80
N LYS A 5 -15.34 -18.34 15.09
CA LYS A 5 -15.20 -17.04 15.75
C LYS A 5 -14.12 -16.19 15.09
N GLN A 6 -12.96 -16.77 14.77
CA GLN A 6 -11.88 -16.08 14.08
C GLN A 6 -12.28 -15.62 12.68
N THR A 7 -12.97 -16.47 11.90
CA THR A 7 -13.50 -16.10 10.58
C THR A 7 -14.47 -14.92 10.67
N LYS A 8 -15.36 -14.90 11.67
CA LYS A 8 -16.26 -13.76 11.91
C LYS A 8 -15.48 -12.47 12.20
N THR A 9 -14.46 -12.55 13.06
CA THR A 9 -13.58 -11.40 13.37
C THR A 9 -12.84 -10.91 12.13
N GLN A 10 -12.24 -11.80 11.34
CA GLN A 10 -11.51 -11.45 10.12
C GLN A 10 -12.43 -10.78 9.09
N PHE A 11 -13.65 -11.29 8.92
CA PHE A 11 -14.63 -10.68 8.02
C PHE A 11 -15.00 -9.28 8.49
N ALA A 12 -15.29 -9.09 9.78
CA ALA A 12 -15.63 -7.78 10.33
C ALA A 12 -14.52 -6.74 10.09
N PHE A 13 -13.26 -7.10 10.34
CA PHE A 13 -12.12 -6.22 10.06
C PHE A 13 -11.96 -5.96 8.56
N SER A 14 -12.15 -6.97 7.71
CA SER A 14 -12.07 -6.78 6.26
C SER A 14 -13.17 -5.89 5.69
N ASN A 15 -14.23 -5.58 6.46
CA ASN A 15 -15.43 -4.90 5.98
C ASN A 15 -15.68 -3.53 6.65
N GLU A 16 -14.68 -2.96 7.32
CA GLU A 16 -14.80 -1.70 8.07
C GLU A 16 -14.90 -0.45 7.20
N SER A 17 -14.48 -0.53 5.94
CA SER A 17 -14.50 0.57 4.97
C SER A 17 -15.63 0.42 3.95
N VAL A 18 -16.18 1.55 3.51
CA VAL A 18 -17.19 1.61 2.43
C VAL A 18 -16.63 1.01 1.13
N THR A 19 -15.34 1.21 0.84
CA THR A 19 -14.68 0.60 -0.32
C THR A 19 -14.66 -0.93 -0.21
N SER A 20 -14.34 -1.46 0.97
CA SER A 20 -14.35 -2.91 1.19
C SER A 20 -15.76 -3.49 1.11
N GLN A 21 -16.76 -2.79 1.63
CA GLN A 21 -18.16 -3.19 1.52
C GLN A 21 -18.65 -3.19 0.07
N ALA A 22 -18.31 -2.16 -0.71
CA ALA A 22 -18.61 -2.09 -2.13
C ALA A 22 -17.92 -3.22 -2.93
N TYR A 23 -16.66 -3.54 -2.59
CA TYR A 23 -15.96 -4.68 -3.16
C TYR A 23 -16.70 -5.99 -2.89
N TRP A 24 -17.12 -6.25 -1.65
CA TRP A 24 -17.84 -7.48 -1.31
C TRP A 24 -19.20 -7.58 -2.00
N LEU A 25 -19.91 -6.45 -2.16
CA LEU A 25 -21.17 -6.39 -2.89
C LEU A 25 -20.98 -6.74 -4.37
N GLY A 26 -20.03 -6.08 -5.04
CA GLY A 26 -19.74 -6.33 -6.46
C GLY A 26 -19.19 -7.74 -6.70
N PHE A 27 -18.31 -8.22 -5.83
CA PHE A 27 -17.78 -9.59 -5.90
C PHE A 27 -18.92 -10.61 -5.80
N SER A 28 -19.83 -10.45 -4.82
CA SER A 28 -20.93 -11.39 -4.59
C SER A 28 -21.89 -11.47 -5.77
N ASP A 29 -22.14 -10.36 -6.46
CA ASP A 29 -22.98 -10.31 -7.66
C ASP A 29 -22.35 -11.05 -8.86
N ILE A 30 -21.01 -11.07 -8.93
CA ILE A 30 -20.28 -11.76 -10.01
C ILE A 30 -20.17 -13.26 -9.75
N VAL A 31 -19.85 -13.66 -8.51
CA VAL A 31 -19.53 -15.07 -8.18
C VAL A 31 -20.74 -15.85 -7.65
N ALA A 32 -21.78 -15.16 -7.23
CA ALA A 32 -22.97 -15.72 -6.59
C ALA A 32 -24.18 -14.80 -6.85
N ASP A 33 -25.06 -14.66 -5.86
CA ASP A 33 -26.12 -13.66 -5.79
C ASP A 33 -25.84 -12.74 -4.60
N THR A 34 -26.26 -11.48 -4.65
CA THR A 34 -26.08 -10.54 -3.53
C THR A 34 -26.70 -11.02 -2.20
N SER A 35 -27.74 -11.87 -2.24
CA SER A 35 -28.32 -12.52 -1.06
C SER A 35 -27.34 -13.43 -0.33
N TRP A 36 -26.35 -13.97 -1.03
CA TRP A 36 -25.32 -14.83 -0.43
C TRP A 36 -24.55 -14.09 0.66
N LEU A 37 -24.22 -12.81 0.43
CA LEU A 37 -23.53 -11.97 1.41
C LEU A 37 -24.41 -11.72 2.64
N ALA A 38 -25.72 -11.55 2.45
CA ALA A 38 -26.68 -11.37 3.53
C ALA A 38 -26.79 -12.64 4.41
N ASP A 39 -26.78 -13.81 3.79
CA ASP A 39 -26.90 -15.10 4.48
C ASP A 39 -25.57 -15.65 5.00
N TRP A 40 -24.45 -15.02 4.65
CA TRP A 40 -23.09 -15.55 4.87
C TRP A 40 -22.83 -15.96 6.32
N PHE A 41 -23.21 -15.13 7.30
CA PHE A 41 -23.01 -15.43 8.72
C PHE A 41 -23.85 -16.63 9.20
N THR A 42 -25.05 -16.79 8.64
CA THR A 42 -25.95 -17.91 8.94
C THR A 42 -25.36 -19.19 8.37
N LEU A 43 -24.90 -19.17 7.12
CA LEU A 43 -24.25 -20.31 6.46
C LEU A 43 -22.98 -20.73 7.20
N LEU A 44 -22.12 -19.76 7.55
CA LEU A 44 -20.88 -20.02 8.30
C LEU A 44 -21.15 -20.65 9.66
N SER A 45 -22.24 -20.26 10.33
CA SER A 45 -22.58 -20.78 11.67
C SER A 45 -23.12 -22.21 11.64
N GLN A 46 -23.61 -22.68 10.49
CA GLN A 46 -24.09 -24.05 10.30
C GLN A 46 -22.96 -25.05 10.02
N VAL A 47 -21.73 -24.58 9.71
CA VAL A 47 -20.61 -25.46 9.39
C VAL A 47 -20.23 -26.32 10.59
N THR A 48 -20.29 -27.64 10.40
CA THR A 48 -19.94 -28.62 11.42
C THR A 48 -18.52 -29.16 11.26
N SER A 49 -17.99 -29.82 12.28
CA SER A 49 -16.71 -30.54 12.19
C SER A 49 -16.78 -31.70 11.18
N ALA A 50 -17.94 -32.34 11.04
CA ALA A 50 -18.16 -33.41 10.07
C ALA A 50 -18.08 -32.87 8.63
N ASP A 51 -18.62 -31.68 8.36
CA ASP A 51 -18.48 -31.02 7.06
C ASP A 51 -17.02 -30.72 6.73
N VAL A 52 -16.28 -30.16 7.69
CA VAL A 52 -14.85 -29.89 7.51
C VAL A 52 -14.08 -31.17 7.19
N GLN A 53 -14.33 -32.25 7.95
CA GLN A 53 -13.69 -33.56 7.70
C GLN A 53 -14.05 -34.14 6.33
N ARG A 54 -15.32 -34.03 5.92
CA ARG A 54 -15.80 -34.46 4.60
C ARG A 54 -15.11 -33.71 3.47
N VAL A 55 -15.03 -32.39 3.57
CA VAL A 55 -14.38 -31.53 2.56
C VAL A 55 -12.88 -31.80 2.50
N ALA A 56 -12.19 -31.92 3.64
CA ALA A 56 -10.77 -32.24 3.70
C ALA A 56 -10.45 -33.57 2.99
N ARG A 57 -11.22 -34.62 3.25
CA ARG A 57 -11.06 -35.93 2.57
C ARG A 57 -11.34 -35.87 1.07
N THR A 58 -12.15 -34.91 0.64
CA THR A 58 -12.52 -34.74 -0.76
C THR A 58 -11.42 -34.01 -1.54
N TYR A 59 -10.86 -32.93 -1.00
CA TYR A 59 -9.97 -32.05 -1.76
C TYR A 59 -8.48 -32.18 -1.39
N PHE A 60 -8.14 -32.53 -0.14
CA PHE A 60 -6.73 -32.68 0.28
C PHE A 60 -6.20 -34.07 -0.05
N ARG A 61 -6.16 -34.38 -1.35
CA ARG A 61 -5.55 -35.59 -1.89
C ARG A 61 -4.18 -35.26 -2.46
N PRO A 62 -3.15 -36.10 -2.25
CA PRO A 62 -1.82 -35.88 -2.83
C PRO A 62 -1.85 -35.67 -4.35
N SER A 63 -2.75 -36.37 -5.05
CA SER A 63 -2.93 -36.26 -6.50
C SER A 63 -3.48 -34.90 -6.97
N GLY A 64 -4.06 -34.10 -6.08
CA GLY A 64 -4.55 -32.75 -6.37
C GLY A 64 -3.60 -31.65 -5.91
N GLN A 65 -2.42 -32.00 -5.38
CA GLN A 65 -1.47 -31.03 -4.86
C GLN A 65 -0.63 -30.44 -5.98
N THR A 66 -0.61 -29.10 -6.08
CA THR A 66 0.39 -28.37 -6.86
C THR A 66 1.48 -27.90 -5.91
N VAL A 67 2.75 -28.21 -6.21
CA VAL A 67 3.91 -27.82 -5.41
C VAL A 67 4.78 -26.87 -6.22
N GLY A 68 4.97 -25.66 -5.72
CA GLY A 68 5.93 -24.68 -6.23
C GLY A 68 7.01 -24.42 -5.19
N TRP A 69 8.27 -24.45 -5.61
CA TRP A 69 9.41 -24.12 -4.76
C TRP A 69 9.95 -22.75 -5.16
N TYR A 70 10.02 -21.83 -4.19
CA TYR A 70 10.78 -20.60 -4.39
C TYR A 70 12.27 -20.92 -4.26
N VAL A 71 13.03 -20.68 -5.32
CA VAL A 71 14.49 -20.80 -5.32
C VAL A 71 15.05 -19.38 -5.29
N PRO A 72 15.56 -18.89 -4.14
CA PRO A 72 16.16 -17.56 -4.08
C PRO A 72 17.43 -17.55 -4.93
N ALA A 73 17.49 -16.61 -5.88
CA ALA A 73 18.74 -16.27 -6.55
C ALA A 73 19.53 -15.27 -5.68
N PRO A 74 20.87 -15.33 -5.66
CA PRO A 74 21.67 -14.25 -5.11
C PRO A 74 21.32 -12.97 -5.86
N HIS A 75 20.86 -11.96 -5.12
CA HIS A 75 20.75 -10.61 -5.66
C HIS A 75 22.15 -10.01 -5.62
N GLU A 76 22.91 -10.15 -6.71
CA GLU A 76 24.07 -9.28 -6.93
C GLU A 76 23.52 -7.86 -7.06
N PHE A 77 23.61 -7.08 -5.98
CA PHE A 77 23.58 -5.63 -6.10
C PHE A 77 24.81 -5.26 -6.92
N LYS A 78 24.62 -5.15 -8.23
CA LYS A 78 25.53 -4.35 -9.04
C LYS A 78 25.21 -2.93 -8.66
N LEU A 79 26.07 -2.36 -7.82
CA LEU A 79 26.33 -0.94 -7.92
C LEU A 79 26.92 -0.80 -9.32
N ASP A 80 26.06 -0.64 -10.32
CA ASP A 80 26.50 -0.05 -11.57
C ASP A 80 27.17 1.23 -11.13
N GLU A 81 28.44 1.31 -11.49
CA GLU A 81 29.40 2.36 -11.18
C GLU A 81 28.77 3.68 -11.64
N PHE A 82 27.93 4.27 -10.80
CA PHE A 82 27.67 5.70 -10.81
C PHE A 82 29.01 6.28 -10.37
N GLU A 83 29.91 6.42 -11.34
CA GLU A 83 30.98 7.37 -11.27
C GLU A 83 30.27 8.69 -11.02
N LEU A 84 30.19 9.10 -9.74
CA LEU A 84 29.83 10.46 -9.41
C LEU A 84 30.87 11.29 -10.14
N ASP A 85 30.43 11.94 -11.21
CA ASP A 85 31.26 12.92 -11.88
C ASP A 85 31.49 14.02 -10.85
N ALA A 86 32.67 14.00 -10.23
CA ALA A 86 33.05 14.99 -9.24
C ALA A 86 33.03 16.41 -9.84
N SER A 87 33.04 16.55 -11.18
CA SER A 87 32.87 17.84 -11.84
C SER A 87 31.42 18.37 -11.83
N GLU A 88 30.42 17.52 -11.60
CA GLU A 88 29.04 18.00 -11.37
C GLU A 88 28.88 18.60 -9.95
N LEU A 89 29.69 18.18 -8.97
CA LEU A 89 29.61 18.70 -7.59
C LEU A 89 30.15 20.14 -7.46
N ASP A 90 31.10 20.53 -8.30
CA ASP A 90 31.64 21.90 -8.34
C ASP A 90 30.64 22.92 -8.94
N GLU A 91 29.67 22.45 -9.72
CA GLU A 91 28.63 23.28 -10.35
C GLU A 91 27.48 23.57 -9.35
N PHE A 92 27.13 22.60 -8.49
CA PHE A 92 26.12 22.80 -7.44
C PHE A 92 26.57 23.72 -6.29
N GLU A 93 27.86 23.72 -5.90
CA GLU A 93 28.36 24.68 -4.90
C GLU A 93 28.43 26.12 -5.45
N GLN A 94 28.65 26.29 -6.76
CA GLN A 94 28.66 27.61 -7.40
C GLN A 94 27.24 28.20 -7.52
N ASP A 95 26.25 27.38 -7.86
CA ASP A 95 24.85 27.82 -7.90
C ASP A 95 24.32 28.22 -6.51
N GLU A 96 24.71 27.54 -5.43
CA GLU A 96 24.31 27.92 -4.06
C GLU A 96 25.00 29.22 -3.60
N LEU A 97 26.27 29.42 -3.96
CA LEU A 97 27.03 30.67 -3.70
C LEU A 97 26.48 31.88 -4.48
N ASP A 98 26.03 31.68 -5.72
CA ASP A 98 25.45 32.74 -6.55
C ASP A 98 24.05 33.17 -6.08
N LEU A 99 23.28 32.25 -5.49
CA LEU A 99 21.98 32.56 -4.88
C LEU A 99 22.13 33.41 -3.60
N ASP A 100 23.10 33.10 -2.73
CA ASP A 100 23.41 33.90 -1.54
C ASP A 100 23.92 35.32 -1.88
N HIS A 101 24.64 35.46 -3.00
CA HIS A 101 25.09 36.76 -3.52
C HIS A 101 23.99 37.58 -4.22
N ALA A 102 22.92 36.93 -4.70
CA ALA A 102 21.77 37.62 -5.29
C ALA A 102 20.82 38.19 -4.23
N GLU A 103 20.62 37.49 -3.10
CA GLU A 103 19.73 37.96 -2.02
C GLU A 103 20.33 39.12 -1.20
N SER A 104 21.65 39.27 -1.18
CA SER A 104 22.33 40.35 -0.44
C SER A 104 22.35 41.72 -1.15
N ARG A 105 21.76 41.84 -2.36
CA ARG A 105 21.67 43.10 -3.13
C ARG A 105 20.32 43.83 -3.06
N GLN A 106 19.34 43.36 -2.28
CA GLN A 106 17.99 43.95 -2.25
C GLN A 106 17.69 44.94 -1.10
N ASP A 107 18.69 45.37 -0.31
CA ASP A 107 18.48 46.38 0.74
C ASP A 107 19.34 47.64 0.52
N GLU A 108 19.09 48.35 -0.60
CA GLU A 108 19.43 49.78 -0.68
C GLU A 108 18.16 50.60 -0.41
N PRO A 109 18.15 51.51 0.60
CA PRO A 109 16.99 52.34 0.86
C PRO A 109 16.85 53.41 -0.24
N ASP A 110 15.68 53.41 -0.90
CA ASP A 110 15.24 54.48 -1.82
C ASP A 110 15.09 55.79 -1.02
N GLY A 111 16.18 56.55 -0.98
CA GLY A 111 16.25 57.84 -0.36
C GLY A 111 15.74 58.91 -1.30
N ASP A 112 14.44 59.19 -1.27
CA ASP A 112 13.93 60.48 -1.73
C ASP A 112 12.97 61.09 -0.69
N GLY A 113 13.55 61.98 0.12
CA GLY A 113 12.84 62.74 1.13
C GLY A 113 12.08 63.90 0.49
N LYS A 114 10.77 63.96 0.74
CA LYS A 114 10.04 65.23 0.71
C LYS A 114 9.20 65.39 1.97
N ALA A 115 9.78 66.14 2.91
CA ALA A 115 9.11 66.67 4.08
C ALA A 115 8.15 67.80 3.68
N ILE A 116 6.88 67.74 4.12
CA ILE A 116 6.02 68.90 4.29
C ILE A 116 5.25 68.74 5.60
N HIS A 117 5.62 69.56 6.59
CA HIS A 117 4.83 69.97 7.77
C HIS A 117 4.02 71.23 7.41
N PRO A 118 3.04 71.71 8.21
CA PRO A 118 2.74 71.42 9.63
C PRO A 118 1.41 70.71 9.91
#